data_AF-A0A1G3UP06-F1
#
_entry.id   AF-A0A1G3UP06-F1
#
_cell.length_a   1.000
_cell.length_b   1.000
_cell.length_c   1.000
_cell.angle_alpha   90.00
_cell.angle_beta   90.00
_cell.angle_gamma   90.00
#
_symmetry.space_group_name_H-M   'P 1'
#
loop_
_entity.id
_entity.type
_entity.pdbx_description
1 polymer ?
#
loop_
_entity_poly.entity_id
_entity_poly.type
_entity_poly.pdbx_seq_one_letter_code
_entity_poly.pdbx_strand_id
1 'polypeptide(L)'
;MMIFQILGSVLLILALASPSVRADDICMGDEEEKAAKAAIAVALKTEKSGKPVEFFVAYQSIANDECVDRFDKNIQARAKANLPKLGRELAKAAEAKGALYSKDQVRADGQTSAFQYFEAIGDFNEANRVMLKVVHAKLDDLEFFKTAWDMDRGRHGPRDPKTGERKPYTSPVAYRQELQKVASANADRLMKAEEKDAAGLSGNSNDVAMATMRSLDKLKKTSDWMKFLPDGDKPAKARAEQRGDTIMKRANPMFTQGNAMSYYKFAESPKAKEKAAQLEKKMKESERTMKKSAEEAKGAVTTEKSEADQKKFNKGKADLEKELGF
;
A
#
# COMPACT_ATOMS: atom_id res chain seq x y z
N MET A 1 -81.52 2.30 -55.25
CA MET A 1 -80.20 2.94 -55.05
C MET A 1 -79.47 2.12 -53.99
N MET A 2 -78.70 1.09 -54.35
CA MET A 2 -77.27 1.15 -54.74
C MET A 2 -76.47 2.19 -53.91
N ILE A 3 -75.40 1.87 -53.18
CA ILE A 3 -74.63 0.63 -52.96
C ILE A 3 -73.67 0.92 -51.76
N PHE A 4 -73.58 -0.01 -50.81
CA PHE A 4 -72.37 -0.60 -50.16
C PHE A 4 -71.09 0.26 -49.92
N GLN A 5 -70.26 0.12 -48.88
CA GLN A 5 -70.13 -0.68 -47.65
C GLN A 5 -68.69 -0.41 -47.10
N ILE A 6 -68.38 -0.86 -45.87
CA ILE A 6 -67.02 -1.21 -45.34
C ILE A 6 -66.23 -0.05 -44.70
N LEU A 7 -66.18 0.05 -43.36
CA LEU A 7 -65.26 -0.63 -42.40
C LEU A 7 -63.79 -0.20 -42.52
N GLY A 8 -63.23 0.27 -41.40
CA GLY A 8 -61.82 0.03 -41.08
C GLY A 8 -61.02 1.23 -40.54
N SER A 9 -60.52 1.05 -39.31
CA SER A 9 -59.29 1.67 -38.75
C SER A 9 -59.43 3.11 -38.27
N VAL A 10 -59.65 3.35 -36.97
CA VAL A 10 -58.60 3.34 -35.92
C VAL A 10 -57.27 3.88 -36.45
N LEU A 11 -57.06 5.18 -36.29
CA LEU A 11 -55.76 5.74 -35.97
C LEU A 11 -56.00 7.07 -35.24
N LEU A 12 -56.10 6.98 -33.91
CA LEU A 12 -55.81 8.11 -33.05
C LEU A 12 -54.37 8.54 -33.36
N ILE A 13 -54.21 9.64 -34.08
CA ILE A 13 -52.97 10.42 -34.02
C ILE A 13 -53.06 11.21 -32.72
N LEU A 14 -52.72 10.57 -31.60
CA LEU A 14 -52.18 11.30 -30.47
C LEU A 14 -50.88 11.91 -30.95
N ALA A 15 -50.94 13.16 -31.40
CA ALA A 15 -49.79 14.03 -31.35
C ALA A 15 -49.41 14.15 -29.87
N LEU A 16 -48.56 13.23 -29.42
CA LEU A 16 -47.72 13.49 -28.26
C LEU A 16 -46.99 14.77 -28.61
N ALA A 17 -47.43 15.87 -28.02
CA ALA A 17 -46.53 16.96 -27.69
C ALA A 17 -45.50 16.34 -26.75
N SER A 18 -44.49 15.70 -27.32
CA SER A 18 -43.22 15.55 -26.66
C SER A 18 -42.87 16.98 -26.23
N PRO A 19 -42.69 17.25 -24.91
CA PRO A 19 -42.00 18.47 -24.56
C PRO A 19 -40.72 18.42 -25.37
N SER A 20 -40.49 19.47 -26.15
CA SER A 20 -39.17 19.71 -26.72
C SER A 20 -38.26 19.79 -25.51
N VAL A 21 -37.64 18.66 -25.17
CA VAL A 21 -36.45 18.65 -24.35
C VAL A 21 -35.45 19.38 -25.22
N ARG A 22 -35.43 20.71 -25.12
CA ARG A 22 -34.22 21.45 -25.41
C ARG A 22 -33.18 20.73 -24.56
N ALA A 23 -32.17 20.16 -25.19
CA ALA A 23 -30.95 19.91 -24.48
C ALA A 23 -30.55 21.31 -23.98
N ASP A 24 -30.91 21.63 -22.74
CA ASP A 24 -30.46 22.85 -22.09
C ASP A 24 -28.94 22.77 -22.18
N ASP A 25 -28.40 23.67 -22.99
CA ASP A 25 -26.98 23.82 -23.16
C ASP A 25 -26.43 24.08 -21.76
N ILE A 26 -25.67 23.13 -21.23
CA ILE A 26 -25.22 23.11 -19.83
C ILE A 26 -24.54 24.42 -19.43
N CYS A 27 -24.03 25.18 -20.40
CA CYS A 27 -23.38 26.47 -20.19
C CYS A 27 -24.31 27.71 -20.26
N MET A 28 -25.63 27.53 -20.38
CA MET A 28 -26.64 28.61 -20.51
C MET A 28 -27.51 28.79 -19.27
N GLY A 29 -27.23 28.07 -18.17
CA GLY A 29 -27.84 28.36 -16.88
C GLY A 29 -27.22 29.62 -16.26
N ASP A 30 -28.05 30.40 -15.55
CA ASP A 30 -27.64 31.68 -14.95
C ASP A 30 -26.46 31.52 -13.98
N GLU A 31 -26.36 30.37 -13.28
CA GLU A 31 -25.28 30.08 -12.35
C GLU A 31 -23.98 29.72 -13.07
N GLU A 32 -24.04 28.96 -14.17
CA GLU A 32 -22.88 28.60 -14.99
C GLU A 32 -22.31 29.83 -15.70
N GLU A 33 -23.17 30.72 -16.22
CA GLU A 33 -22.75 32.00 -16.78
C GLU A 33 -22.04 32.87 -15.72
N LYS A 34 -22.63 33.00 -14.54
CA LYS A 34 -22.08 33.78 -13.44
C LYS A 34 -20.75 33.20 -12.96
N ALA A 35 -20.64 31.88 -12.85
CA ALA A 35 -19.43 31.18 -12.46
C ALA A 35 -18.31 31.38 -13.50
N ALA A 36 -18.60 31.21 -14.78
CA ALA A 36 -17.63 31.41 -15.86
C ALA A 36 -17.13 32.86 -15.92
N LYS A 37 -18.04 33.84 -15.83
CA LYS A 37 -17.66 35.27 -15.78
C LYS A 37 -16.82 35.61 -14.55
N ALA A 38 -17.14 35.03 -13.39
CA ALA A 38 -16.36 35.20 -12.17
C ALA A 38 -14.95 34.59 -12.31
N ALA A 39 -14.83 33.39 -12.87
CA ALA A 39 -13.54 32.74 -13.13
C ALA A 39 -12.66 33.57 -14.08
N ILE A 40 -13.25 34.12 -15.15
CA ILE A 40 -12.58 35.02 -16.10
C ILE A 40 -12.09 36.28 -15.37
N ALA A 41 -12.94 36.92 -14.56
CA ALA A 41 -12.56 38.11 -13.81
C ALA A 41 -11.42 37.83 -12.82
N VAL A 42 -11.44 36.68 -12.15
CA VAL A 42 -10.36 36.24 -11.25
C VAL A 42 -9.07 36.04 -12.03
N ALA A 43 -9.10 35.34 -13.16
CA ALA A 43 -7.93 35.09 -13.99
C ALA A 43 -7.28 36.40 -14.51
N LEU A 44 -8.09 37.36 -14.98
CA LEU A 44 -7.59 38.66 -15.43
C LEU A 44 -7.04 39.51 -14.27
N LYS A 45 -7.62 39.38 -13.07
CA LYS A 45 -7.13 40.08 -11.87
C LYS A 45 -5.79 39.50 -11.40
N THR A 46 -5.64 38.19 -11.36
CA THR A 46 -4.40 37.53 -10.92
C THR A 46 -3.27 37.66 -11.93
N GLU A 47 -3.59 37.73 -13.23
CA GLU A 47 -2.62 38.08 -14.29
C GLU A 47 -1.98 39.46 -14.02
N LYS A 48 -2.80 40.44 -13.65
CA LYS A 48 -2.35 41.81 -13.36
C LYS A 48 -1.65 41.96 -12.00
N SER A 49 -1.97 41.11 -11.02
CA SER A 49 -1.43 41.23 -9.66
C SER A 49 0.03 40.77 -9.55
N GLY A 50 0.56 40.08 -10.56
CA GLY A 50 1.94 39.59 -10.57
C GLY A 50 2.19 38.47 -9.55
N LYS A 51 1.14 37.83 -9.02
CA LYS A 51 1.26 36.73 -8.07
C LYS A 51 1.20 35.38 -8.80
N PRO A 52 2.36 34.73 -9.07
CA PRO A 52 2.42 33.61 -10.01
C PRO A 52 1.63 32.37 -9.55
N VAL A 53 1.52 32.13 -8.24
CA VAL A 53 0.75 30.98 -7.70
C VAL A 53 -0.75 31.18 -7.85
N GLU A 54 -1.27 32.35 -7.46
CA GLU A 54 -2.70 32.69 -7.64
C GLU A 54 -3.07 32.70 -9.13
N PHE A 55 -2.17 33.20 -9.97
CA PHE A 55 -2.32 33.21 -11.42
C PHE A 55 -2.37 31.79 -11.99
N PHE A 56 -1.49 30.88 -11.54
CA PHE A 56 -1.50 29.49 -11.95
C PHE A 56 -2.82 28.78 -11.62
N VAL A 57 -3.30 28.92 -10.39
CA VAL A 57 -4.57 28.30 -9.95
C VAL A 57 -5.75 28.85 -10.76
N ALA A 58 -5.80 30.16 -10.99
CA ALA A 58 -6.86 30.77 -11.79
C ALA A 58 -6.84 30.24 -13.25
N TYR A 59 -5.67 30.18 -13.87
CA TYR A 59 -5.54 29.65 -15.23
C TYR A 59 -5.83 28.16 -15.31
N GLN A 60 -5.50 27.37 -14.29
CA GLN A 60 -5.85 25.95 -14.23
C GLN A 60 -7.37 25.77 -14.19
N SER A 61 -8.08 26.60 -13.41
CA SER A 61 -9.55 26.60 -13.40
C SER A 61 -10.11 26.91 -14.80
N ILE A 62 -9.59 27.96 -15.46
CA ILE A 62 -10.01 28.35 -16.81
C ILE A 62 -9.77 27.22 -17.83
N ALA A 63 -8.60 26.57 -17.79
CA ALA A 63 -8.25 25.53 -18.76
C ALA A 63 -9.12 24.27 -18.66
N ASN A 64 -9.73 24.02 -17.49
CA ASN A 64 -10.61 22.89 -17.21
C ASN A 64 -12.10 23.24 -17.31
N ASP A 65 -12.45 24.51 -17.49
CA ASP A 65 -13.82 24.98 -17.62
C ASP A 65 -14.28 24.88 -19.09
N GLU A 66 -15.31 24.07 -19.33
CA GLU A 66 -15.86 23.81 -20.65
C GLU A 66 -16.77 24.94 -21.16
N CYS A 67 -17.23 25.83 -20.28
CA CYS A 67 -18.17 26.90 -20.59
C CYS A 67 -17.49 28.26 -20.83
N VAL A 68 -16.26 28.46 -20.33
CA VAL A 68 -15.52 29.73 -20.45
C VAL A 68 -15.32 30.20 -21.89
N ASP A 69 -15.10 29.30 -22.84
CA ASP A 69 -14.89 29.65 -24.26
C ASP A 69 -16.09 30.40 -24.88
N ARG A 70 -17.28 30.29 -24.29
CA ARG A 70 -18.47 31.03 -24.75
C ARG A 70 -18.44 32.50 -24.36
N PHE A 71 -17.84 32.82 -23.23
CA PHE A 71 -17.81 34.17 -22.66
C PHE A 71 -16.50 34.91 -22.97
N ASP A 72 -15.40 34.17 -23.11
CA ASP A 72 -14.14 34.67 -23.65
C ASP A 72 -13.44 33.57 -24.45
N LYS A 73 -13.54 33.67 -25.78
CA LYS A 73 -12.97 32.70 -26.73
C LYS A 73 -11.44 32.58 -26.68
N ASN A 74 -10.76 33.55 -26.07
CA ASN A 74 -9.30 33.65 -26.10
C ASN A 74 -8.67 33.27 -24.76
N ILE A 75 -9.39 33.43 -23.64
CA ILE A 75 -8.80 33.22 -22.32
C ILE A 75 -8.44 31.76 -22.07
N GLN A 76 -9.23 30.80 -22.57
CA GLN A 76 -8.93 29.37 -22.41
C GLN A 76 -7.69 28.97 -23.22
N ALA A 77 -7.59 29.45 -24.47
CA ALA A 77 -6.41 29.24 -25.31
C ALA A 77 -5.17 29.89 -24.68
N ARG A 78 -5.30 31.11 -24.14
CA ARG A 78 -4.24 31.81 -23.40
C ARG A 78 -3.82 31.05 -22.15
N ALA A 79 -4.77 30.52 -21.37
CA ALA A 79 -4.49 29.73 -20.19
C ALA A 79 -3.72 28.46 -20.56
N LYS A 80 -4.21 27.69 -21.54
CA LYS A 80 -3.55 26.48 -22.06
C LYS A 80 -2.14 26.76 -22.59
N ALA A 81 -1.90 27.91 -23.22
CA ALA A 81 -0.59 28.29 -23.73
C ALA A 81 0.42 28.68 -22.62
N ASN A 82 -0.04 29.37 -21.57
CA ASN A 82 0.84 29.92 -20.53
C ASN A 82 1.07 28.96 -19.34
N LEU A 83 0.09 28.11 -19.01
CA LEU A 83 0.17 27.18 -17.88
C LEU A 83 1.44 26.33 -17.86
N PRO A 84 1.90 25.72 -18.97
CA PRO A 84 3.11 24.90 -18.94
C PRO A 84 4.36 25.67 -18.53
N LYS A 85 4.52 26.91 -19.01
CA LYS A 85 5.68 27.73 -18.66
C LYS A 85 5.64 28.13 -17.19
N LEU A 86 4.50 28.67 -16.75
CA LEU A 86 4.30 29.11 -15.37
C LEU A 86 4.45 27.95 -14.37
N GLY A 87 3.85 26.80 -14.66
CA GLY A 87 3.95 25.60 -13.83
C GLY A 87 5.39 25.10 -13.71
N ARG A 88 6.18 25.12 -14.80
CA ARG A 88 7.61 24.76 -14.74
C ARG A 88 8.43 25.72 -13.89
N GLU A 89 8.16 27.02 -13.98
CA GLU A 89 8.85 28.03 -13.16
C GLU A 89 8.53 27.86 -11.67
N LEU A 90 7.26 27.65 -11.34
CA LEU A 90 6.81 27.36 -9.98
C LEU A 90 7.37 26.04 -9.44
N ALA A 91 7.39 24.98 -10.27
CA ALA A 91 7.95 23.69 -9.91
C ALA A 91 9.46 23.79 -9.60
N LYS A 92 10.22 24.49 -10.45
CA LYS A 92 11.65 24.75 -10.22
C LYS A 92 11.89 25.57 -8.95
N ALA A 93 11.06 26.56 -8.68
CA ALA A 93 11.15 27.35 -7.45
C ALA A 93 10.85 26.50 -6.20
N ALA A 94 9.84 25.62 -6.26
CA ALA A 94 9.54 24.68 -5.18
C ALA A 94 10.68 23.66 -4.98
N GLU A 95 11.24 23.13 -6.08
CA GLU A 95 12.38 22.20 -6.02
C GLU A 95 13.63 22.85 -5.41
N ALA A 96 13.92 24.11 -5.77
CA ALA A 96 15.04 24.87 -5.21
C ALA A 96 14.88 25.10 -3.69
N LYS A 97 13.64 25.18 -3.20
CA LYS A 97 13.33 25.27 -1.76
C LYS A 97 13.31 23.90 -1.05
N GLY A 98 13.58 22.80 -1.77
CA GLY A 98 13.51 21.44 -1.22
C GLY A 98 12.08 20.88 -1.07
N ALA A 99 11.05 21.60 -1.53
CA ALA A 99 9.67 21.14 -1.52
C ALA A 99 9.42 20.18 -2.69
N LEU A 100 10.03 18.98 -2.62
CA LEU A 100 10.05 18.03 -3.73
C LEU A 100 8.70 17.31 -3.92
N TYR A 101 8.12 16.81 -2.84
CA TYR A 101 6.92 15.98 -2.90
C TYR A 101 5.94 16.27 -1.76
N SER A 102 4.67 16.36 -2.12
CA SER A 102 3.50 16.35 -1.24
C SER A 102 2.38 15.57 -1.94
N LYS A 103 1.48 14.96 -1.16
CA LYS A 103 0.24 14.38 -1.70
C LYS A 103 -0.82 15.46 -2.00
N ASP A 104 -0.71 16.61 -1.34
CA ASP A 104 -1.63 17.72 -1.50
C ASP A 104 -1.58 18.30 -2.91
N GLN A 105 -2.76 18.52 -3.49
CA GLN A 105 -2.91 19.20 -4.78
C GLN A 105 -2.42 20.66 -4.72
N VAL A 106 -2.29 21.27 -5.89
CA VAL A 106 -1.88 22.68 -6.02
C VAL A 106 -2.85 23.58 -5.27
N ARG A 107 -2.31 24.47 -4.43
CA ARG A 107 -3.06 25.45 -3.63
C ARG A 107 -2.53 26.86 -3.86
N ALA A 108 -3.39 27.85 -3.65
CA ALA A 108 -3.03 29.26 -3.76
C ALA A 108 -2.13 29.76 -2.60
N ASP A 109 -1.94 28.94 -1.55
CA ASP A 109 -1.14 29.26 -0.36
C ASP A 109 0.38 29.23 -0.57
N GLY A 110 0.83 28.78 -1.75
CA GLY A 110 2.25 28.72 -2.11
C GLY A 110 3.03 27.56 -1.47
N GLN A 111 2.37 26.61 -0.80
CA GLN A 111 3.01 25.44 -0.19
C GLN A 111 3.01 24.20 -1.09
N THR A 112 2.78 24.38 -2.38
CA THR A 112 2.71 23.29 -3.37
C THR A 112 4.10 22.74 -3.68
N SER A 113 4.22 21.42 -3.76
CA SER A 113 5.49 20.75 -4.11
C SER A 113 5.80 20.79 -5.61
N ALA A 114 7.09 20.63 -5.95
CA ALA A 114 7.56 20.57 -7.33
C ALA A 114 6.85 19.45 -8.12
N PHE A 115 6.71 18.26 -7.51
CA PHE A 115 5.97 17.15 -8.10
C PHE A 115 4.56 17.56 -8.53
N GLN A 116 3.81 18.26 -7.66
CA GLN A 116 2.42 18.62 -7.90
C GLN A 116 2.26 19.67 -9.01
N TYR A 117 3.20 20.61 -9.12
CA TYR A 117 3.20 21.54 -10.25
C TYR A 117 3.46 20.84 -11.58
N PHE A 118 4.39 19.89 -11.64
CA PHE A 118 4.64 19.10 -12.85
C PHE A 118 3.45 18.18 -13.20
N GLU A 119 2.82 17.54 -12.21
CA GLU A 119 1.58 16.77 -12.41
C GLU A 119 0.46 17.65 -12.97
N ALA A 120 0.26 18.83 -12.40
CA ALA A 120 -0.82 19.75 -12.77
C ALA A 120 -0.74 20.24 -14.22
N ILE A 121 0.46 20.33 -14.80
CA ILE A 121 0.67 20.71 -16.20
C ILE A 121 0.85 19.52 -17.14
N GLY A 122 0.78 18.28 -16.63
CA GLY A 122 0.98 17.06 -17.40
C GLY A 122 2.42 16.80 -17.84
N ASP A 123 3.41 17.45 -17.22
CA ASP A 123 4.84 17.22 -17.49
C ASP A 123 5.34 16.02 -16.67
N PHE A 124 4.80 14.84 -17.01
CA PHE A 124 5.01 13.62 -16.24
C PHE A 124 6.48 13.17 -16.22
N ASN A 125 7.27 13.54 -17.23
CA ASN A 125 8.70 13.23 -17.25
C ASN A 125 9.46 13.98 -16.13
N GLU A 126 9.18 15.27 -15.95
CA GLU A 126 9.76 16.04 -14.85
C GLU A 126 9.19 15.62 -13.50
N ALA A 127 7.89 15.30 -13.42
CA ALA A 127 7.30 14.74 -12.20
C ALA A 127 7.99 13.43 -11.78
N ASN A 128 8.25 12.55 -12.75
CA ASN A 128 9.00 11.30 -12.55
C ASN A 128 10.44 11.57 -12.07
N ARG A 129 11.14 12.55 -12.66
CA ARG A 129 12.49 12.94 -12.23
C ARG A 129 12.50 13.41 -10.78
N VAL A 130 11.57 14.29 -10.38
CA VAL A 130 11.45 14.77 -9.00
C VAL A 130 11.10 13.62 -8.06
N MET A 131 10.20 12.72 -8.45
CA MET A 131 9.87 11.53 -7.65
C MET A 131 11.10 10.65 -7.39
N LEU A 132 11.91 10.34 -8.42
CA LEU A 132 13.15 9.59 -8.24
C LEU A 132 14.12 10.29 -7.29
N LYS A 133 14.22 11.62 -7.35
CA LYS A 133 15.04 12.41 -6.43
C LYS A 133 14.62 12.17 -4.97
N VAL A 134 13.32 12.08 -4.69
CA VAL A 134 12.82 11.78 -3.34
C VAL A 134 13.04 10.32 -2.96
N VAL A 135 12.85 9.38 -3.90
CA VAL A 135 13.15 7.95 -3.66
C VAL A 135 14.63 7.78 -3.28
N HIS A 136 15.54 8.46 -3.97
CA HIS A 136 16.97 8.42 -3.64
C HIS A 136 17.33 9.14 -2.33
N ALA A 137 16.53 10.11 -1.89
CA ALA A 137 16.70 10.71 -0.56
C ALA A 137 16.17 9.80 0.56
N LYS A 138 15.23 8.90 0.25
CA LYS A 138 14.56 8.00 1.18
C LYS A 138 14.68 6.54 0.73
N LEU A 139 15.92 6.08 0.51
CA LEU A 139 16.20 4.80 -0.15
C LEU A 139 15.55 3.59 0.52
N ASP A 140 15.35 3.61 1.82
CA ASP A 140 14.80 2.50 2.60
C ASP A 140 13.31 2.68 2.98
N ASP A 141 12.68 3.78 2.56
CA ASP A 141 11.26 4.04 2.76
C ASP A 141 10.42 3.29 1.72
N LEU A 142 10.04 2.06 2.07
CA LEU A 142 9.22 1.18 1.23
C LEU A 142 7.83 1.79 0.91
N GLU A 143 7.23 2.54 1.83
CA GLU A 143 5.90 3.13 1.62
C GLU A 143 5.95 4.28 0.62
N PHE A 144 7.00 5.09 0.70
CA PHE A 144 7.26 6.09 -0.33
C PHE A 144 7.62 5.44 -1.67
N PHE A 145 8.44 4.40 -1.67
CA PHE A 145 8.77 3.66 -2.89
C PHE A 145 7.51 3.11 -3.60
N LYS A 146 6.57 2.53 -2.86
CA LYS A 146 5.27 2.09 -3.41
C LYS A 146 4.52 3.24 -4.08
N THR A 147 4.54 4.43 -3.47
CA THR A 147 3.93 5.63 -4.04
C THR A 147 4.58 5.99 -5.39
N ALA A 148 5.91 5.94 -5.46
CA ALA A 148 6.65 6.18 -6.70
C ALA A 148 6.40 5.09 -7.77
N TRP A 149 6.19 3.84 -7.36
CA TRP A 149 5.89 2.72 -8.25
C TRP A 149 4.49 2.81 -8.86
N ASP A 150 3.50 3.21 -8.07
CA ASP A 150 2.09 3.26 -8.48
C ASP A 150 1.66 4.60 -9.09
N MET A 151 2.58 5.57 -9.23
CA MET A 151 2.25 6.95 -9.64
C MET A 151 1.59 7.08 -11.02
N ASP A 152 1.75 6.08 -11.90
CA ASP A 152 1.10 6.06 -13.21
C ASP A 152 -0.42 5.88 -13.11
N ARG A 153 -0.90 5.35 -11.98
CA ARG A 153 -2.33 5.10 -11.75
C ARG A 153 -3.09 6.44 -11.77
N GLY A 154 -3.98 6.58 -12.75
CA GLY A 154 -4.81 7.78 -12.92
C GLY A 154 -4.19 8.85 -13.83
N ARG A 155 -2.94 8.67 -14.27
CA ARG A 155 -2.35 9.52 -15.31
C ARG A 155 -2.86 9.10 -16.69
N HIS A 156 -3.08 10.09 -17.53
CA HIS A 156 -3.54 9.90 -18.89
C HIS A 156 -2.65 10.67 -19.86
N GLY A 157 -2.32 10.05 -20.99
CA GLY A 157 -1.64 10.71 -22.08
C GLY A 157 -2.48 11.81 -22.74
N PRO A 158 -1.90 12.52 -23.72
CA PRO A 158 -2.64 13.50 -24.51
C PRO A 158 -3.84 12.85 -25.20
N ARG A 159 -4.90 13.64 -25.37
CA ARG A 159 -6.11 13.23 -26.07
C ARG A 159 -5.77 12.97 -27.54
N ASP A 160 -6.17 11.81 -28.06
CA ASP A 160 -6.01 11.49 -29.48
C ASP A 160 -6.85 12.48 -30.32
N PRO A 161 -6.26 13.20 -31.28
CA PRO A 161 -6.97 14.20 -32.06
C PRO A 161 -8.00 13.60 -33.05
N LYS A 162 -7.91 12.30 -33.37
CA LYS A 162 -8.82 11.61 -34.29
C LYS A 162 -9.96 10.94 -33.54
N THR A 163 -9.67 10.26 -32.43
CA THR A 163 -10.68 9.49 -31.69
C THR A 163 -11.24 10.23 -30.49
N GLY A 164 -10.54 11.26 -30.01
CA GLY A 164 -10.90 11.95 -28.78
C GLY A 164 -10.66 11.12 -27.51
N GLU A 165 -10.07 9.93 -27.61
CA GLU A 165 -9.79 9.07 -26.45
C GLU A 165 -8.48 9.46 -25.74
N ARG A 166 -8.38 9.18 -24.45
CA ARG A 166 -7.15 9.31 -23.67
C ARG A 166 -6.63 7.94 -23.31
N LYS A 167 -5.40 7.63 -23.74
CA LYS A 167 -4.72 6.39 -23.33
C LYS A 167 -4.14 6.55 -21.92
N PRO A 168 -4.14 5.50 -21.08
CA PRO A 168 -3.40 5.50 -19.83
C PRO A 168 -1.94 5.87 -20.07
N TYR A 169 -1.38 6.70 -19.19
CA TYR A 169 0.04 7.03 -19.27
C TYR A 169 0.88 5.87 -18.72
N THR A 170 1.97 5.57 -19.40
CA THR A 170 2.98 4.61 -18.94
C THR A 170 4.29 5.35 -18.77
N SER A 171 4.87 5.31 -17.57
CA SER A 171 6.17 5.92 -17.32
C SER A 171 7.27 5.35 -18.24
N PRO A 172 8.30 6.14 -18.58
CA PRO A 172 9.42 5.69 -19.41
C PRO A 172 10.11 4.45 -18.82
N VAL A 173 10.64 3.59 -19.68
CA VAL A 173 11.36 2.37 -19.28
C VAL A 173 12.52 2.70 -18.33
N ALA A 174 13.25 3.79 -18.59
CA ALA A 174 14.34 4.23 -17.72
C ALA A 174 13.89 4.53 -16.28
N TYR A 175 12.72 5.15 -16.09
CA TYR A 175 12.16 5.40 -14.75
C TYR A 175 11.89 4.09 -14.01
N ARG A 176 11.28 3.11 -14.70
CA ARG A 176 10.99 1.79 -14.13
C ARG A 176 12.27 1.03 -13.78
N GLN A 177 13.30 1.11 -14.63
CA GLN A 177 14.60 0.50 -14.37
C GLN A 177 15.28 1.09 -13.14
N GLU A 178 15.23 2.42 -12.95
CA GLU A 178 15.79 3.04 -11.74
C GLU A 178 15.07 2.59 -10.46
N LEU A 179 13.74 2.50 -10.47
CA LEU A 179 13.00 1.95 -9.33
C LEU A 179 13.36 0.47 -9.07
N GLN A 180 13.50 -0.34 -10.11
CA GLN A 180 13.94 -1.73 -9.97
C GLN A 180 15.35 -1.84 -9.37
N LYS A 181 16.28 -0.95 -9.74
CA LYS A 181 17.61 -0.88 -9.13
C LYS A 181 17.53 -0.57 -7.63
N VAL A 182 16.70 0.39 -7.23
CA VAL A 182 16.48 0.72 -5.80
C VAL A 182 15.90 -0.46 -5.03
N ALA A 183 14.91 -1.15 -5.60
CA ALA A 183 14.32 -2.35 -5.00
C ALA A 183 15.34 -3.49 -4.85
N SER A 184 16.13 -3.76 -5.91
CA SER A 184 17.19 -4.77 -5.90
C SER A 184 18.25 -4.45 -4.85
N ALA A 185 18.73 -3.21 -4.78
CA ALA A 185 19.75 -2.81 -3.83
C ALA A 185 19.28 -2.97 -2.36
N ASN A 186 18.01 -2.63 -2.08
CA ASN A 186 17.44 -2.84 -0.75
C ASN A 186 17.23 -4.31 -0.41
N ALA A 187 16.71 -5.10 -1.35
CA ALA A 187 16.57 -6.54 -1.18
C ALA A 187 17.92 -7.22 -0.91
N ASP A 188 18.95 -6.88 -1.69
CA ASP A 188 20.30 -7.41 -1.53
C ASP A 188 20.93 -7.01 -0.19
N ARG A 189 20.75 -5.75 0.22
CA ARG A 189 21.23 -5.26 1.53
C ARG A 189 20.57 -6.03 2.68
N LEU A 190 19.26 -6.25 2.60
CA LEU A 190 18.51 -6.99 3.62
C LEU A 190 18.90 -8.47 3.65
N MET A 191 19.09 -9.11 2.49
CA MET A 191 19.55 -10.50 2.38
C MET A 191 20.96 -10.68 2.97
N LYS A 192 21.86 -9.73 2.75
CA LYS A 192 23.21 -9.75 3.36
C LYS A 192 23.15 -9.54 4.88
N ALA A 193 22.28 -8.65 5.35
CA ALA A 193 22.09 -8.42 6.79
C ALA A 193 21.44 -9.64 7.47
N GLU A 194 20.51 -10.30 6.79
CA GLU A 194 19.86 -11.52 7.24
C GLU A 194 20.85 -12.66 7.42
N GLU A 195 21.80 -12.85 6.49
CA GLU A 195 22.79 -13.93 6.61
C GLU A 195 23.61 -13.82 7.90
N LYS A 196 23.94 -12.58 8.31
CA LYS A 196 24.65 -12.32 9.56
C LYS A 196 23.82 -12.72 10.79
N ASP A 197 22.52 -12.42 10.78
CA ASP A 197 21.63 -12.82 11.87
C ASP A 197 21.39 -14.34 11.87
N ALA A 198 21.33 -14.96 10.70
CA ALA A 198 21.11 -16.39 10.55
C ALA A 198 22.26 -17.25 11.09
N ALA A 199 23.46 -16.69 11.24
CA ALA A 199 24.59 -17.39 11.87
C ALA A 199 24.26 -17.90 13.29
N GLY A 200 23.40 -17.18 14.02
CA GLY A 200 22.95 -17.58 15.37
C GLY A 200 22.02 -18.81 15.40
N LEU A 201 21.52 -19.28 14.25
CA LEU A 201 20.65 -20.47 14.18
C LEU A 201 21.38 -21.77 14.54
N SER A 202 22.72 -21.76 14.54
CA SER A 202 23.57 -22.86 14.98
C SER A 202 23.99 -22.74 16.45
N GLY A 203 23.63 -21.65 17.14
CA GLY A 203 23.99 -21.38 18.54
C GLY A 203 23.15 -22.16 19.57
N ASN A 204 23.11 -21.69 20.82
CA ASN A 204 22.24 -22.29 21.85
C ASN A 204 20.75 -21.97 21.59
N SER A 205 19.83 -22.54 22.38
CA SER A 205 18.37 -22.34 22.17
C SER A 205 17.93 -20.88 22.22
N ASN A 206 18.56 -20.05 23.07
CA ASN A 206 18.25 -18.62 23.16
C ASN A 206 18.76 -17.86 21.92
N ASP A 207 19.95 -18.21 21.44
CA ASP A 207 20.52 -17.65 20.22
C ASP A 207 19.62 -17.95 19.02
N VAL A 208 19.10 -19.19 18.93
CA VAL A 208 18.19 -19.59 17.85
C VAL A 208 16.91 -18.76 17.86
N ALA A 209 16.31 -18.54 19.03
CA ALA A 209 15.09 -17.75 19.13
C ALA A 209 15.33 -16.31 18.63
N MET A 210 16.41 -15.68 19.11
CA MET A 210 16.78 -14.31 18.72
C MET A 210 17.14 -14.21 17.23
N ALA A 211 17.97 -15.14 16.73
CA ALA A 211 18.35 -15.22 15.32
C ALA A 211 17.14 -15.46 14.44
N THR A 212 16.20 -16.31 14.86
CA THR A 212 14.94 -16.56 14.13
C THR A 212 14.12 -15.29 13.98
N MET A 213 13.90 -14.56 15.07
CA MET A 213 13.13 -13.31 15.02
C MET A 213 13.78 -12.29 14.07
N ARG A 214 15.11 -12.12 14.14
CA ARG A 214 15.84 -11.12 13.35
C ARG A 214 15.97 -11.50 11.87
N SER A 215 16.31 -12.75 11.57
CA SER A 215 16.45 -13.22 10.19
C SER A 215 15.08 -13.26 9.50
N LEU A 216 14.04 -13.79 10.15
CA LEU A 216 12.71 -13.87 9.53
C LEU A 216 12.09 -12.48 9.27
N ASP A 217 12.27 -11.50 10.16
CA ASP A 217 11.87 -10.11 9.92
C ASP A 217 12.56 -9.53 8.67
N LYS A 218 13.87 -9.78 8.51
CA LYS A 218 14.60 -9.34 7.33
C LYS A 218 14.18 -10.06 6.06
N LEU A 219 13.88 -11.35 6.10
CA LEU A 219 13.36 -12.09 4.95
C LEU A 219 11.97 -11.57 4.52
N LYS A 220 11.11 -11.21 5.47
CA LYS A 220 9.80 -10.58 5.17
C LYS A 220 9.98 -9.22 4.50
N LYS A 221 10.80 -8.34 5.08
CA LYS A 221 11.12 -7.03 4.48
C LYS A 221 11.78 -7.18 3.11
N THR A 222 12.64 -8.19 2.94
CA THR A 222 13.24 -8.52 1.64
C THR A 222 12.16 -8.90 0.64
N SER A 223 11.24 -9.81 1.00
CA SER A 223 10.12 -10.23 0.16
C SER A 223 9.28 -9.02 -0.29
N ASP A 224 9.02 -8.07 0.62
CA ASP A 224 8.27 -6.85 0.27
C ASP A 224 8.96 -6.00 -0.79
N TRP A 225 10.29 -5.88 -0.76
CA TRP A 225 11.06 -5.21 -1.81
C TRP A 225 11.14 -6.03 -3.11
N MET A 226 11.25 -7.35 -2.99
CA MET A 226 11.36 -8.25 -4.14
C MET A 226 10.07 -8.35 -4.97
N LYS A 227 8.91 -7.94 -4.45
CA LYS A 227 7.64 -7.82 -5.21
C LYS A 227 7.76 -6.91 -6.46
N PHE A 228 8.74 -6.02 -6.48
CA PHE A 228 8.98 -5.09 -7.59
C PHE A 228 10.04 -5.59 -8.59
N LEU A 229 10.52 -6.82 -8.41
CA LEU A 229 11.53 -7.47 -9.25
C LEU A 229 10.89 -8.63 -10.06
N PRO A 230 11.47 -9.02 -11.20
CA PRO A 230 10.90 -10.05 -12.08
C PRO A 230 10.66 -11.42 -11.40
N ASP A 231 11.57 -11.83 -10.52
CA ASP A 231 11.50 -13.14 -9.86
C ASP A 231 10.59 -13.15 -8.62
N GLY A 232 10.09 -11.97 -8.21
CA GLY A 232 9.32 -11.82 -6.99
C GLY A 232 10.10 -12.26 -5.76
N ASP A 233 9.38 -12.66 -4.71
CA ASP A 233 9.94 -13.04 -3.42
C ASP A 233 10.46 -14.48 -3.30
N LYS A 234 10.53 -15.21 -4.42
CA LYS A 234 11.00 -16.60 -4.45
C LYS A 234 12.37 -16.80 -3.77
N PRO A 235 13.38 -15.94 -3.97
CA PRO A 235 14.68 -16.11 -3.31
C PRO A 235 14.60 -16.02 -1.78
N ALA A 236 13.81 -15.06 -1.26
CA ALA A 236 13.61 -14.91 0.18
C ALA A 236 12.88 -16.12 0.78
N LYS A 237 11.86 -16.64 0.07
CA LYS A 237 11.11 -17.84 0.47
C LYS A 237 11.97 -19.11 0.46
N ALA A 238 12.78 -19.31 -0.58
CA ALA A 238 13.71 -20.44 -0.66
C ALA A 238 14.73 -20.40 0.48
N ARG A 239 15.26 -19.21 0.79
CA ARG A 239 16.17 -19.03 1.91
C ARG A 239 15.51 -19.31 3.26
N ALA A 240 14.25 -18.89 3.45
CA ALA A 240 13.50 -19.24 4.65
C ALA A 240 13.38 -20.75 4.84
N GLU A 241 13.05 -21.50 3.79
CA GLU A 241 13.02 -22.97 3.86
C GLU A 241 14.38 -23.55 4.29
N GLN A 242 15.49 -23.03 3.74
CA GLN A 242 16.83 -23.44 4.14
C GLN A 242 17.11 -23.15 5.63
N ARG A 243 16.66 -22.01 6.18
CA ARG A 243 16.81 -21.71 7.62
C ARG A 243 16.01 -22.65 8.50
N GLY A 244 14.78 -22.99 8.09
CA GLY A 244 13.99 -24.03 8.76
C GLY A 244 14.71 -25.37 8.77
N ASP A 245 15.29 -25.76 7.63
CA ASP A 245 16.08 -27.00 7.50
C ASP A 245 17.32 -26.99 8.41
N THR A 246 18.02 -25.87 8.52
CA THR A 246 19.17 -25.70 9.43
C THR A 246 18.80 -25.95 10.88
N ILE A 247 17.69 -25.38 11.36
CA ILE A 247 17.22 -25.59 12.74
C ILE A 247 16.84 -27.06 12.96
N MET A 248 16.19 -27.70 11.99
CA MET A 248 15.75 -29.09 12.12
C MET A 248 16.89 -30.11 12.09
N LYS A 249 18.06 -29.75 11.56
CA LYS A 249 19.26 -30.61 11.54
C LYS A 249 20.06 -30.59 12.85
N ARG A 250 19.67 -29.77 13.84
CA ARG A 250 20.31 -29.72 15.16
C ARG A 250 20.16 -31.07 15.87
N ALA A 251 21.15 -31.43 16.70
CA ALA A 251 21.17 -32.70 17.43
C ALA A 251 19.95 -32.88 18.36
N ASN A 252 19.47 -31.79 18.99
CA ASN A 252 18.22 -31.78 19.73
C ASN A 252 17.35 -30.58 19.31
N PRO A 253 16.43 -30.75 18.35
CA PRO A 253 15.59 -29.66 17.87
C PRO A 253 14.35 -29.43 18.73
N MET A 254 14.09 -30.23 19.77
CA MET A 254 12.81 -30.25 20.49
C MET A 254 12.33 -28.86 20.95
N PHE A 255 13.24 -28.06 21.51
CA PHE A 255 12.93 -26.71 22.00
C PHE A 255 13.03 -25.61 20.92
N THR A 256 13.42 -25.96 19.70
CA THR A 256 13.59 -25.02 18.57
C THR A 256 12.65 -25.30 17.40
N GLN A 257 11.82 -26.34 17.47
CA GLN A 257 10.86 -26.71 16.41
C GLN A 257 9.89 -25.57 16.05
N GLY A 258 9.45 -24.78 17.04
CA GLY A 258 8.59 -23.62 16.79
C GLY A 258 9.25 -22.54 15.92
N ASN A 259 10.57 -22.38 16.04
CA ASN A 259 11.36 -21.46 15.21
C ASN A 259 11.44 -21.96 13.76
N ALA A 260 11.73 -23.26 13.56
CA ALA A 260 11.72 -23.86 12.23
C ALA A 260 10.34 -23.75 11.55
N MET A 261 9.26 -23.99 12.30
CA MET A 261 7.90 -23.86 11.80
C MET A 261 7.61 -22.44 11.29
N SER A 262 8.12 -21.40 11.97
CA SER A 262 7.94 -20.00 11.54
C SER A 262 8.54 -19.73 10.16
N TYR A 263 9.74 -20.27 9.90
CA TYR A 263 10.37 -20.19 8.58
C TYR A 263 9.59 -20.93 7.50
N TYR A 264 9.15 -22.16 7.77
CA TYR A 264 8.37 -22.93 6.80
C TYR A 264 7.02 -22.28 6.47
N LYS A 265 6.35 -21.70 7.48
CA LYS A 265 5.11 -20.95 7.28
C LYS A 265 5.30 -19.75 6.35
N PHE A 266 6.45 -19.06 6.44
CA PHE A 266 6.77 -17.96 5.54
C PHE A 266 7.23 -18.42 4.15
N ALA A 267 7.95 -19.55 4.06
CA ALA A 267 8.42 -20.08 2.78
C ALA A 267 7.28 -20.53 1.84
N GLU A 268 6.19 -21.07 2.40
CA GLU A 268 4.95 -21.44 1.69
C GLU A 268 5.09 -22.42 0.51
N SER A 269 6.28 -22.98 0.27
CA SER A 269 6.50 -24.04 -0.70
C SER A 269 5.71 -25.29 -0.32
N PRO A 270 5.36 -26.18 -1.26
CA PRO A 270 4.68 -27.44 -0.93
C PRO A 270 5.41 -28.24 0.14
N LYS A 271 6.75 -28.34 0.03
CA LYS A 271 7.63 -28.99 1.00
C LYS A 271 7.62 -28.29 2.36
N ALA A 272 7.68 -26.96 2.38
CA ALA A 272 7.63 -26.19 3.62
C ALA A 272 6.26 -26.34 4.32
N LYS A 273 5.15 -26.30 3.58
CA LYS A 273 3.80 -26.52 4.12
C LYS A 273 3.66 -27.89 4.76
N GLU A 274 4.15 -28.93 4.11
CA GLU A 274 4.16 -30.29 4.66
C GLU A 274 4.96 -30.35 5.97
N LYS A 275 6.19 -29.81 5.97
CA LYS A 275 7.03 -29.75 7.17
C LYS A 275 6.40 -28.96 8.31
N ALA A 276 5.79 -27.81 8.01
CA ALA A 276 5.06 -27.01 8.99
C ALA A 276 3.90 -27.80 9.61
N ALA A 277 3.12 -28.51 8.80
CA ALA A 277 2.01 -29.34 9.27
C ALA A 277 2.49 -30.52 10.14
N GLN A 278 3.59 -31.19 9.74
CA GLN A 278 4.20 -32.26 10.54
C GLN A 278 4.69 -31.74 11.90
N LEU A 279 5.35 -30.58 11.93
CA LEU A 279 5.80 -29.95 13.17
C LEU A 279 4.62 -29.54 14.06
N GLU A 280 3.58 -28.97 13.47
CA GLU A 280 2.38 -28.58 14.22
C GLU A 280 1.70 -29.81 14.86
N LYS A 281 1.61 -30.94 14.14
CA LYS A 281 1.10 -32.19 14.69
C LYS A 281 1.97 -32.69 15.85
N LYS A 282 3.30 -32.73 15.69
CA LYS A 282 4.25 -33.16 16.74
C LYS A 282 4.18 -32.28 17.98
N MET A 283 4.05 -30.97 17.80
CA MET A 283 3.92 -30.02 18.91
C MET A 283 2.61 -30.23 19.67
N LYS A 284 1.48 -30.42 18.96
CA LYS A 284 0.18 -30.73 19.58
C LYS A 284 0.19 -32.07 20.33
N GLU A 285 0.85 -33.09 19.78
CA GLU A 285 1.02 -34.38 20.45
C GLU A 285 1.88 -34.23 21.72
N SER A 286 2.99 -33.49 21.64
CA SER A 286 3.85 -33.22 22.80
C SER A 286 3.13 -32.43 23.89
N GLU A 287 2.31 -31.44 23.51
CA GLU A 287 1.47 -30.68 24.44
C GLU A 287 0.43 -31.57 25.14
N ARG A 288 -0.23 -32.46 24.39
CA ARG A 288 -1.17 -33.44 24.96
C ARG A 288 -0.49 -34.39 25.93
N THR A 289 0.69 -34.90 25.58
CA THR A 289 1.46 -35.79 26.46
C THR A 289 1.90 -35.06 27.74
N MET A 290 2.39 -33.82 27.62
CA MET A 290 2.76 -33.01 28.79
C MET A 290 1.55 -32.70 29.68
N LYS A 291 0.37 -32.39 29.10
CA LYS A 291 -0.87 -32.21 29.87
C LYS A 291 -1.25 -33.47 30.62
N LYS A 292 -1.21 -34.63 29.95
CA LYS A 292 -1.51 -35.92 30.57
C LYS A 292 -0.53 -36.24 31.71
N SER A 293 0.77 -36.06 31.50
CA SER A 293 1.77 -36.26 32.55
C SER A 293 1.63 -35.27 33.71
N ALA A 294 1.24 -34.02 33.45
CA ALA A 294 0.96 -33.03 34.49
C ALA A 294 -0.30 -33.38 35.30
N GLU A 295 -1.33 -33.94 34.66
CA GLU A 295 -2.54 -34.46 35.31
C GLU A 295 -2.22 -35.71 36.14
N GLU A 296 -1.44 -36.65 35.61
CA GLU A 296 -0.97 -37.84 36.33
C GLU A 296 -0.08 -37.46 37.53
N ALA A 297 0.83 -36.49 37.38
CA ALA A 297 1.65 -35.98 38.49
C ALA A 297 0.82 -35.26 39.56
N LYS A 298 -0.18 -34.46 39.16
CA LYS A 298 -1.12 -33.85 40.11
C LYS A 298 -1.91 -34.93 40.87
N GLY A 299 -2.35 -35.97 40.17
CA GLY A 299 -3.05 -37.12 40.75
C GLY A 299 -2.18 -37.95 41.69
N ALA A 300 -0.90 -38.13 41.38
CA ALA A 300 0.09 -38.80 42.24
C ALA A 300 0.39 -37.99 43.50
N VAL A 301 0.57 -36.67 43.37
CA VAL A 301 0.81 -35.78 44.52
C VAL A 301 -0.42 -35.70 45.45
N THR A 302 -1.64 -35.85 44.93
CA THR A 302 -2.86 -35.93 45.76
C THR A 302 -3.12 -37.32 46.36
N THR A 303 -2.57 -38.40 45.79
CA THR A 303 -2.72 -39.77 46.33
C THR A 303 -1.58 -40.18 47.28
N GLU A 304 -0.37 -39.63 47.13
CA GLU A 304 0.75 -39.88 48.04
C GLU A 304 0.65 -39.12 49.37
N LYS A 305 -0.19 -38.07 49.48
CA LYS A 305 -0.67 -37.61 50.80
C LYS A 305 -1.79 -38.52 51.28
N SER A 306 -1.49 -39.82 51.40
CA SER A 306 -2.43 -40.77 51.95
C SER A 306 -2.73 -40.39 53.41
N GLU A 307 -3.97 -40.55 53.85
CA GLU A 307 -4.38 -40.34 55.24
C GLU A 307 -3.47 -41.05 56.26
N ALA A 308 -2.74 -42.08 55.84
CA ALA A 308 -1.77 -42.81 56.65
C ALA A 308 -0.54 -41.95 57.02
N ASP A 309 -0.03 -41.13 56.10
CA ASP A 309 1.11 -40.24 56.38
C ASP A 309 0.68 -39.03 57.21
N GLN A 310 -0.56 -38.56 57.01
CA GLN A 310 -1.14 -37.52 57.86
C GLN A 310 -1.46 -38.04 59.27
N LYS A 311 -1.90 -39.30 59.42
CA LYS A 311 -2.05 -39.95 60.72
C LYS A 311 -0.69 -40.18 61.41
N LYS A 312 0.35 -40.58 60.68
CA LYS A 312 1.71 -40.73 61.24
C LYS A 312 2.28 -39.38 61.67
N PHE A 313 2.07 -38.32 60.91
CA PHE A 313 2.50 -36.97 61.28
C PHE A 313 1.74 -36.46 62.51
N ASN A 314 0.43 -36.63 62.58
CA ASN A 314 -0.36 -36.25 63.75
C ASN A 314 0.02 -37.04 65.00
N LYS A 315 0.33 -38.34 64.85
CA LYS A 315 0.82 -39.18 65.95
C LYS A 315 2.21 -38.74 66.41
N GLY A 316 3.15 -38.53 65.47
CA GLY A 316 4.48 -38.03 65.79
C GLY A 316 4.46 -36.64 66.43
N LYS A 317 3.54 -35.77 66.03
CA LYS A 317 3.32 -34.46 66.66
C LYS A 317 2.80 -34.60 68.11
N ALA A 318 1.81 -35.47 68.35
CA ALA A 318 1.28 -35.71 69.68
C ALA A 318 2.31 -36.34 70.64
N ASP A 319 3.15 -37.25 70.12
CA ASP A 319 4.23 -37.86 70.90
C ASP A 319 5.32 -36.82 71.24
N LEU A 320 5.62 -35.89 70.33
CA LEU A 320 6.59 -34.80 70.56
C LEU A 320 6.07 -33.74 71.54
N GLU A 321 4.79 -33.38 71.47
CA GLU A 321 4.15 -32.44 72.41
C GLU A 321 4.16 -33.01 73.84
N LYS A 322 3.99 -34.33 73.96
CA LYS A 322 4.05 -35.06 75.24
C LYS A 322 5.46 -35.17 75.82
N GLU A 323 6.50 -35.31 74.99
CA GLU A 323 7.90 -35.30 75.43
C GLU A 323 8.41 -33.89 75.77
N LEU A 324 7.88 -32.86 75.11
CA LEU A 324 8.28 -31.46 75.32
C LEU A 324 7.44 -30.71 76.37
N GLY A 325 6.42 -31.35 76.96
CA GLY A 325 5.68 -30.83 78.11
C GLY A 325 4.73 -29.67 77.80
N PHE A 326 4.15 -29.63 76.60
CA PHE A 326 3.03 -28.75 76.26
C PHE A 326 1.67 -29.43 76.55
#